data_AF-A0A3D4GWS4-F1
#
_entry.id   AF-A0A3D4GWS4-F1
#
_cell.length_a   1.000
_cell.length_b   1.000
_cell.length_c   1.000
_cell.angle_alpha   90.00
_cell.angle_beta   90.00
_cell.angle_gamma   90.00
#
_symmetry.space_group_name_H-M   'P 1'
#
loop_
_entity.id
_entity.type
_entity.pdbx_description
1 polymer ?
#
loop_
_entity_poly.entity_id
_entity_poly.type
_entity_poly.pdbx_seq_one_letter_code
_entity_poly.pdbx_strand_id
1 'polypeptide(L)'
;MALEIIRRIKSLQGIPIVVYSYEQARLKECIGKGADGFIVKPCSPAVFLGNLWKVMGTESRKELTAVSFSSRYKKDMEQIDTLPALPAVCTEADRLCKNPDVSADELSKV
;
A
#
# COMPACT_ATOMS: atom_id res chain seq x y z
N MET A 1 10.09 13.91 26.89
CA MET A 1 9.09 13.42 27.85
C MET A 1 7.98 12.62 27.20
N ALA A 2 6.98 13.21 26.50
CA ALA A 2 5.84 12.42 26.01
C ALA A 2 6.20 11.28 25.04
N LEU A 3 7.03 11.53 24.02
CA LEU A 3 7.46 10.50 23.05
C LEU A 3 8.20 9.32 23.71
N GLU A 4 9.08 9.62 24.67
CA GLU A 4 9.85 8.60 25.39
C GLU A 4 8.94 7.74 26.27
N ILE A 5 7.89 8.33 26.85
CA ILE A 5 6.88 7.59 27.62
C ILE A 5 6.11 6.66 26.69
N ILE A 6 5.60 7.18 25.56
CA ILE A 6 4.82 6.40 24.59
C ILE A 6 5.63 5.20 24.09
N ARG A 7 6.93 5.37 23.80
CA ARG A 7 7.80 4.27 23.37
C ARG A 7 8.05 3.18 24.42
N ARG A 8 7.89 3.47 25.70
CA ARG A 8 8.02 2.47 26.77
C ARG A 8 6.74 1.63 26.94
N ILE A 9 5.63 2.04 26.32
CA ILE A 9 4.37 1.30 26.39
C ILE A 9 4.45 0.09 25.46
N LYS A 10 4.51 -1.12 26.03
CA LYS A 10 4.66 -2.37 25.28
C LYS A 10 3.55 -2.60 24.25
N SER A 11 2.30 -2.21 24.55
CA SER A 11 1.17 -2.37 23.63
C SER A 11 1.23 -1.47 22.40
N LEU A 12 2.08 -0.44 22.41
CA LEU A 12 2.28 0.47 21.29
C LEU A 12 3.56 0.14 20.50
N GLN A 13 4.22 -0.99 20.81
CA GLN A 13 5.36 -1.45 20.04
C GLN A 13 4.93 -1.74 18.60
N GLY A 14 5.70 -1.22 17.63
CA GLY A 14 5.40 -1.34 16.20
C GLY A 14 4.31 -0.40 15.68
N ILE A 15 3.68 0.41 16.53
CA ILE A 15 2.73 1.43 16.08
C ILE A 15 3.49 2.71 15.73
N PRO A 16 3.39 3.24 14.50
CA PRO A 16 4.04 4.48 14.11
C PRO A 16 3.50 5.68 14.90
N ILE A 17 4.40 6.55 15.38
CA ILE A 17 4.05 7.74 16.16
C ILE A 17 4.30 8.99 15.33
N VAL A 18 3.26 9.76 15.10
CA VAL A 18 3.34 11.04 14.35
C VAL A 18 3.08 12.21 15.28
N VAL A 19 3.95 13.22 15.23
CA VAL A 19 3.81 14.46 16.00
C VAL A 19 3.11 15.52 15.15
N TYR A 20 2.07 16.17 15.70
CA TYR A 20 1.33 17.23 15.02
C TYR A 20 1.42 18.56 15.80
N SER A 21 2.23 19.51 15.33
CA SER A 21 2.61 20.71 16.10
C SER A 21 2.78 21.97 15.24
N TYR A 22 2.69 23.16 15.84
CA TYR A 22 3.07 24.43 15.21
C TYR A 22 4.59 24.70 15.29
N GLU A 23 5.29 24.00 16.19
CA GLU A 23 6.71 24.27 16.51
C GLU A 23 7.66 23.54 15.55
N GLN A 24 7.80 24.04 14.32
CA GLN A 24 8.66 23.44 13.29
C GLN A 24 10.12 23.25 13.74
N ALA A 25 10.64 24.14 14.59
CA ALA A 25 12.01 24.07 15.11
C ALA A 25 12.30 22.75 15.86
N ARG A 26 11.27 22.10 16.41
CA ARG A 26 11.41 20.86 17.19
C ARG A 26 11.34 19.60 16.36
N LEU A 27 11.19 19.71 15.04
CA LEU A 27 11.14 18.55 14.14
C LEU A 27 12.34 17.62 14.36
N LYS A 28 13.57 18.16 14.34
CA LYS A 28 14.79 17.35 14.53
C LYS A 28 14.83 16.68 15.91
N GLU A 29 14.40 17.39 16.95
CA GLU A 29 14.32 16.86 18.31
C GLU A 29 13.31 15.71 18.41
N CYS A 30 12.12 15.87 17.84
CA CYS A 30 11.06 14.87 17.87
C CYS A 30 11.45 13.60 17.09
N ILE A 31 12.04 13.74 15.90
CA ILE A 31 12.54 12.61 15.12
C ILE A 31 13.67 11.90 15.89
N GLY A 32 14.62 12.66 16.47
CA GLY A 32 15.69 12.09 17.31
C GLY A 32 15.17 11.34 18.55
N LYS A 33 14.01 11.74 19.08
CA LYS A 33 13.31 11.08 20.19
C LYS A 33 12.42 9.92 19.75
N GLY A 34 12.41 9.58 18.47
CA GLY A 34 11.73 8.40 17.95
C GLY A 34 10.32 8.62 17.43
N ALA A 35 9.96 9.84 17.03
CA ALA A 35 8.79 10.03 16.18
C ALA A 35 9.08 9.49 14.77
N ASP A 36 8.12 8.77 14.20
CA ASP A 36 8.18 8.23 12.84
C ASP A 36 7.74 9.27 11.80
N GLY A 37 6.99 10.29 12.24
CA GLY A 37 6.63 11.43 11.42
C GLY A 37 6.42 12.73 12.21
N PHE A 38 6.47 13.85 11.49
CA PHE A 38 6.17 15.17 12.03
C PHE A 38 5.33 15.96 11.01
N ILE A 39 4.20 16.51 11.44
CA ILE A 39 3.31 17.33 10.63
C ILE A 39 3.20 18.72 11.26
N VAL A 40 3.54 19.74 10.48
CA VAL A 40 3.50 21.14 10.91
C VAL A 40 2.10 21.71 10.67
N LYS A 41 1.56 22.42 11.66
CA LYS A 41 0.32 23.19 11.55
C LYS A 41 0.57 24.64 11.11
N PRO A 42 -0.37 25.27 10.41
CA PRO A 42 -1.51 24.65 9.73
C PRO A 42 -1.03 23.89 8.48
N CYS A 43 -1.73 22.81 8.14
CA CYS A 43 -1.51 22.10 6.87
C CYS A 43 -2.85 21.86 6.19
N SER A 44 -2.85 21.79 4.85
CA SER A 44 -4.04 21.38 4.11
C SER A 44 -4.36 19.90 4.41
N PRO A 45 -5.63 19.48 4.29
CA PRO A 45 -6.00 18.07 4.46
C PRO A 45 -5.21 17.12 3.56
N ALA A 46 -4.91 17.52 2.32
CA ALA A 46 -4.09 16.74 1.39
C ALA A 46 -2.66 16.53 1.91
N VAL A 47 -2.04 17.56 2.49
CA VAL A 47 -0.69 17.47 3.07
C VAL A 47 -0.70 16.60 4.33
N PHE A 48 -1.73 16.72 5.16
CA PHE A 48 -1.91 15.88 6.34
C PHE A 48 -1.99 14.39 5.96
N LEU A 49 -2.89 14.05 5.03
CA LEU A 49 -3.07 12.68 4.55
C LEU A 49 -1.82 12.14 3.85
N GLY A 50 -1.18 12.95 3.01
CA GLY A 50 0.06 12.57 2.34
C GLY A 50 1.19 12.24 3.31
N ASN A 51 1.31 12.99 4.42
CA ASN A 51 2.30 12.70 5.45
C ASN A 51 1.96 11.44 6.26
N LEU A 52 0.68 11.21 6.58
CA LEU A 52 0.26 9.95 7.22
C LEU A 52 0.54 8.74 6.33
N TRP A 53 0.22 8.81 5.04
CA TRP A 53 0.52 7.73 4.09
C TRP A 53 2.00 7.40 4.01
N LYS A 54 2.88 8.41 4.05
CA LYS A 54 4.34 8.19 4.08
C LYS A 54 4.76 7.38 5.30
N VAL A 55 4.22 7.71 6.48
CA VAL A 55 4.56 7.03 7.75
C VAL A 55 3.99 5.60 7.77
N MET A 56 2.78 5.40 7.26
CA MET A 56 2.20 4.05 7.17
C MET A 56 2.91 3.19 6.12
N GLY A 57 3.34 3.77 5.00
CA GLY A 57 4.04 3.07 3.92
C GLY A 57 5.49 2.68 4.25
N THR A 58 6.09 3.27 5.30
CA THR A 58 7.43 2.88 5.76
C THR A 58 7.48 1.50 6.43
N GLU A 59 6.34 0.98 6.91
CA GLU A 59 6.24 -0.40 7.41
C GLU A 59 6.57 -1.42 6.30
N SER A 60 6.15 -1.16 5.05
CA SER A 60 6.52 -2.01 3.91
C SER A 60 8.02 -1.99 3.60
N ARG A 61 8.76 -0.94 3.98
CA ARG A 61 10.20 -0.83 3.66
C ARG A 61 11.11 -1.68 4.56
N LYS A 62 10.67 -2.08 5.76
CA LYS A 62 11.46 -2.98 6.61
C LYS A 62 11.43 -4.44 6.11
N GLU A 63 10.43 -4.82 5.32
CA GLU A 63 10.34 -6.16 4.70
C GLU A 63 10.74 -6.18 3.20
N LEU A 64 10.84 -5.01 2.57
CA LEU A 64 11.28 -4.88 1.18
C LEU A 64 12.78 -4.59 1.11
N THR A 65 13.60 -5.60 1.41
CA THR A 65 14.89 -5.68 0.72
C THR A 65 14.58 -5.71 -0.78
N ALA A 66 15.32 -4.96 -1.61
CA ALA A 66 15.08 -4.88 -3.06
C ALA A 66 15.08 -6.26 -3.77
N VAL A 67 15.60 -7.28 -3.10
CA VAL A 67 15.56 -8.69 -3.50
C VAL A 67 14.14 -9.27 -3.45
N SER A 68 13.29 -8.86 -2.50
CA SER A 68 11.95 -9.44 -2.34
C SER A 68 10.93 -8.88 -3.34
N PHE A 69 11.06 -7.62 -3.77
CA PHE A 69 10.19 -7.06 -4.82
C PHE A 69 10.51 -7.66 -6.19
N SER A 70 11.79 -7.70 -6.58
CA SER A 70 12.21 -8.26 -7.87
C SER A 70 11.88 -9.75 -8.00
N SER A 71 11.99 -10.50 -6.91
CA SER A 71 11.62 -11.92 -6.88
C SER A 71 10.11 -12.15 -6.96
N ARG A 72 9.29 -11.33 -6.27
CA ARG A 72 7.82 -11.39 -6.39
C ARG A 72 7.36 -10.95 -7.78
N TYR A 73 7.90 -9.85 -8.30
CA TYR A 73 7.55 -9.35 -9.63
C TYR A 73 7.86 -10.35 -10.75
N LYS A 74 9.01 -11.05 -10.68
CA LYS A 74 9.32 -12.14 -11.61
C LYS A 74 8.32 -13.30 -11.50
N LYS A 75 7.99 -13.71 -10.28
CA LYS A 75 7.00 -14.76 -10.03
C LYS A 75 5.61 -14.37 -10.54
N ASP A 76 5.23 -13.11 -10.38
CA ASP A 76 3.95 -12.57 -10.87
C ASP A 76 3.94 -12.47 -12.41
N MET A 77 5.07 -12.11 -13.04
CA MET A 77 5.21 -12.16 -14.51
C MET A 77 5.11 -13.58 -15.07
N GLU A 78 5.77 -14.57 -14.43
CA GLU A 78 5.69 -15.96 -14.86
C GLU A 78 4.26 -16.52 -14.75
N GLN A 79 3.45 -16.02 -13.82
CA GLN A 79 2.03 -16.37 -13.71
C GLN A 79 1.17 -15.72 -14.80
N ILE A 80 1.56 -14.55 -15.31
CA ILE A 80 0.87 -13.87 -16.42
C ILE A 80 1.11 -14.61 -17.74
N ASP A 81 2.30 -15.15 -17.97
CA ASP A 81 2.62 -15.90 -19.20
C ASP A 81 1.84 -17.23 -19.34
N THR A 82 1.30 -17.75 -18.24
CA THR A 82 0.40 -18.92 -18.23
C THR A 82 -1.09 -18.58 -18.40
N LEU A 83 -1.46 -17.29 -18.45
CA LEU A 83 -2.85 -16.91 -18.71
C LEU A 83 -3.11 -16.99 -20.23
N PRO A 84 -4.26 -17.53 -20.66
CA PRO A 84 -4.64 -17.46 -22.06
C PRO A 84 -4.65 -15.98 -22.46
N ALA A 85 -3.84 -15.64 -23.46
CA ALA A 85 -3.71 -14.27 -23.92
C ALA A 85 -5.12 -13.71 -24.20
N LEU A 86 -5.40 -12.51 -23.68
CA LEU A 86 -6.69 -11.80 -23.80
C LEU A 86 -7.39 -11.93 -25.17
N PRO A 87 -6.69 -11.95 -26.32
CA PRO A 87 -7.35 -12.18 -27.62
C PRO A 87 -8.11 -13.51 -27.73
N ALA A 88 -7.61 -14.59 -27.13
CA ALA A 88 -8.24 -15.91 -27.20
C ALA A 88 -9.54 -15.97 -26.40
N VAL A 89 -9.58 -15.31 -25.23
CA VAL A 89 -10.77 -15.22 -24.37
C VAL A 89 -11.86 -14.36 -25.03
N CYS A 90 -11.48 -13.23 -25.64
CA CYS A 90 -12.42 -12.38 -26.37
C CYS A 90 -13.01 -13.10 -27.60
N THR A 91 -12.22 -13.90 -28.30
CA THR A 91 -12.69 -14.62 -29.50
C THR A 91 -13.69 -15.73 -29.14
N GLU A 92 -13.50 -16.45 -28.03
CA GLU A 92 -14.44 -17.49 -27.60
C GLU A 92 -15.74 -16.88 -27.02
N ALA A 93 -15.64 -15.77 -26.29
CA ALA A 93 -16.82 -15.03 -25.81
C ALA A 93 -17.67 -14.50 -26.98
N ASP A 94 -17.05 -13.93 -28.02
CA ASP A 94 -17.75 -13.47 -29.22
C ASP A 94 -18.40 -14.61 -30.02
N ARG A 95 -17.82 -15.83 -29.97
CA ARG A 95 -18.40 -17.02 -30.60
C ARG A 95 -19.65 -17.49 -29.85
N LEU A 96 -19.60 -17.50 -28.52
CA LEU A 96 -20.73 -17.90 -27.66
C LEU A 96 -21.89 -16.91 -27.72
N CYS A 97 -21.60 -15.60 -27.76
CA CYS A 97 -22.62 -14.54 -27.89
C CYS A 97 -23.37 -14.55 -29.24
N LYS A 98 -22.87 -15.26 -30.27
CA LYS A 98 -23.55 -15.39 -31.56
C LYS A 98 -24.60 -16.51 -31.58
N ASN A 99 -24.64 -17.38 -30.57
CA ASN A 99 -25.66 -18.41 -30.46
C ASN A 99 -26.81 -17.91 -29.55
N PRO A 100 -28.03 -17.76 -30.08
CA PRO A 100 -29.17 -17.21 -29.32
C PRO A 100 -29.72 -18.16 -28.25
N ASP A 101 -29.24 -19.41 -28.18
CA ASP A 101 -29.66 -20.42 -27.20
C ASP A 101 -28.72 -20.53 -25.99
N VAL A 102 -27.67 -19.71 -25.90
CA VAL A 102 -26.71 -19.76 -24.78
C VAL A 102 -27.19 -18.89 -23.62
N SER A 103 -27.39 -19.53 -22.47
CA SER A 103 -27.80 -18.89 -21.22
C SER A 103 -26.69 -18.00 -20.63
N ALA A 104 -27.07 -16.91 -19.96
CA ALA A 104 -26.14 -16.02 -19.24
C ALA A 104 -25.24 -16.76 -18.22
N ASP A 105 -25.74 -17.86 -17.66
CA ASP A 105 -24.97 -18.69 -16.73
C ASP A 105 -23.82 -19.45 -17.40
N GLU A 106 -23.92 -19.75 -18.69
CA GLU A 106 -22.86 -20.42 -19.46
C GLU A 106 -21.77 -19.44 -19.91
N LEU A 107 -22.14 -18.19 -20.19
CA LEU A 107 -21.20 -17.11 -20.51
C LEU A 107 -20.33 -16.69 -19.32
N SER A 108 -20.81 -16.85 -18.09
CA SER A 108 -20.07 -16.46 -16.87
C SER A 108 -18.93 -17.41 -16.47
N LYS A 109 -18.82 -18.57 -17.13
CA LYS A 109 -17.81 -19.60 -16.83
C LYS A 109 -16.58 -19.53 -17.73
N VAL A 110 -16.56 -18.61 -18.70
CA VAL A 110 -15.43 -18.30 -19.59
C VAL A 110 -14.69 -17.09 -19.06
#